data_AF-A0A1F3N614-F1
#
_entry.id   AF-A0A1F3N614-F1
#
_cell.length_a   1.000
_cell.length_b   1.000
_cell.length_c   1.000
_cell.angle_alpha   90.00
_cell.angle_beta   90.00
_cell.angle_gamma   90.00
#
_symmetry.space_group_name_H-M   'P 1'
#
loop_
_entity.id
_entity.type
_entity.pdbx_description
1 polymer ?
#
loop_
_entity_poly.entity_id
_entity_poly.type
_entity_poly.pdbx_seq_one_letter_code
_entity_poly.pdbx_strand_id
1 'polypeptide(L)'
;MKIPIKKMNYRKSGFVFLVLFLTASIFFDNPAKAQEMLVAKLSDSELSAVLPVLKAEAAGYTKFMNAFATAQDRSYQLFLDIKSGKTDPLDWLKKYSQHIIVPPGAKYLPACSREVSIKSKELFKDSELVIKPSAVPTAVFTFGKDFPAINKQLLGESITNETYNKCMENPYNATDPSVDKLRLFIKDVNSFYTNSGFSVDYSPWEFLPVATAFSFYHREDEEHISGFINIFDFTLLDPAYPDVVEQCKPHVMGPVIEIYAEYKLLDEILSSPDISKSTDENTRNSLKKAGITEDRYALVKASLIMARRDSEFPDGIEVPSFEFTPTTDEERELAKIIETMKENALARKANIAVYNRYRAELDPILDNFEQQMYVP
;
A
#
# COMPACT_ATOMS: atom_id res chain seq x y z
N MET A 1 73.25 0.61 16.43
CA MET A 1 72.48 0.08 15.29
C MET A 1 71.20 0.89 15.19
N LYS A 2 71.11 1.83 14.24
CA LYS A 2 69.95 2.72 14.06
C LYS A 2 69.22 2.28 12.79
N ILE A 3 67.97 1.85 12.93
CA ILE A 3 67.09 1.46 11.82
C ILE A 3 66.54 2.75 11.18
N PRO A 4 66.65 2.95 9.86
CA PRO A 4 66.09 4.12 9.21
C PRO A 4 64.57 3.95 9.08
N ILE A 5 63.82 4.90 9.65
CA ILE A 5 62.39 5.05 9.42
C ILE A 5 62.22 5.59 7.99
N LYS A 6 61.72 4.74 7.09
CA LYS A 6 61.23 5.17 5.77
C LYS A 6 60.09 6.16 6.00
N LYS A 7 60.27 7.41 5.58
CA LYS A 7 59.17 8.36 5.38
C LYS A 7 58.19 7.74 4.37
N MET A 8 57.11 7.14 4.85
CA MET A 8 55.97 6.77 4.01
C MET A 8 55.36 8.05 3.44
N ASN A 9 55.18 8.08 2.12
CA ASN A 9 54.57 9.17 1.37
C ASN A 9 53.08 9.31 1.71
N TYR A 10 52.76 9.95 2.84
CA TYR A 10 51.39 10.29 3.23
C TYR A 10 50.65 11.19 2.21
N ARG A 11 51.37 11.84 1.27
CA ARG A 11 50.79 12.66 0.21
C ARG A 11 50.11 11.86 -0.92
N LYS A 12 50.59 10.66 -1.26
CA LYS A 12 49.97 9.82 -2.31
C LYS A 12 48.72 9.11 -1.79
N SER A 13 48.78 8.60 -0.56
CA SER A 13 47.64 7.97 0.10
C SER A 13 46.52 8.97 0.41
N GLY A 14 46.87 10.21 0.79
CA GLY A 14 45.89 11.27 1.05
C GLY A 14 45.14 11.75 -0.20
N PHE A 15 45.80 11.79 -1.37
CA PHE A 15 45.16 12.19 -2.64
C PHE A 15 44.25 11.08 -3.18
N VAL A 16 44.67 9.81 -3.09
CA VAL A 16 43.81 8.66 -3.46
C VAL A 16 42.60 8.57 -2.53
N PHE A 17 42.78 8.82 -1.23
CA PHE A 17 41.65 8.94 -0.29
C PHE A 17 40.76 10.14 -0.61
N LEU A 18 41.30 11.28 -1.06
CA LEU A 18 40.52 12.45 -1.45
C LEU A 18 39.72 12.21 -2.73
N VAL A 19 40.27 11.50 -3.72
CA VAL A 19 39.57 11.10 -4.96
C VAL A 19 38.51 10.03 -4.68
N LEU A 20 38.79 9.08 -3.80
CA LEU A 20 37.80 8.10 -3.32
C LEU A 20 36.72 8.76 -2.46
N PHE A 21 37.06 9.77 -1.64
CA PHE A 21 36.06 10.55 -0.89
C PHE A 21 35.26 11.46 -1.80
N LEU A 22 35.86 12.10 -2.82
CA LEU A 22 35.11 12.92 -3.78
C LEU A 22 34.16 12.06 -4.62
N THR A 23 34.60 10.90 -5.09
CA THR A 23 33.72 9.96 -5.80
C THR A 23 32.66 9.40 -4.85
N ALA A 24 33.02 8.92 -3.66
CA ALA A 24 32.06 8.41 -2.67
C ALA A 24 31.08 9.49 -2.16
N SER A 25 31.51 10.73 -1.92
CA SER A 25 30.63 11.84 -1.54
C SER A 25 29.67 12.22 -2.68
N ILE A 26 30.08 12.11 -3.95
CA ILE A 26 29.17 12.21 -5.09
C ILE A 26 28.15 11.05 -5.09
N PHE A 27 28.54 9.85 -4.64
CA PHE A 27 27.67 8.68 -4.55
C PHE A 27 26.72 8.67 -3.32
N PHE A 28 27.14 9.22 -2.17
CA PHE A 28 26.40 9.11 -0.90
C PHE A 28 25.55 10.34 -0.55
N ASP A 29 25.90 11.56 -1.00
CA ASP A 29 25.12 12.76 -0.68
C ASP A 29 23.97 13.03 -1.67
N ASN A 30 23.84 12.24 -2.74
CA ASN A 30 22.74 12.38 -3.70
C ASN A 30 22.55 11.10 -4.53
N PRO A 31 21.59 10.20 -4.19
CA PRO A 31 21.26 9.07 -5.05
C PRO A 31 20.80 9.50 -6.46
N ALA A 32 20.39 10.77 -6.64
CA ALA A 32 20.12 11.39 -7.93
C ALA A 32 21.34 11.57 -8.86
N LYS A 33 22.58 11.44 -8.35
CA LYS A 33 23.81 11.58 -9.17
C LYS A 33 24.51 10.25 -9.47
N ALA A 34 24.19 9.17 -8.76
CA ALA A 34 24.62 7.82 -9.15
C ALA A 34 23.87 7.30 -10.41
N GLN A 35 22.76 7.96 -10.79
CA GLN A 35 22.02 7.73 -12.04
C GLN A 35 22.68 8.35 -13.29
N GLU A 36 23.80 9.06 -13.18
CA GLU A 36 24.42 9.78 -14.33
C GLU A 36 25.36 8.95 -15.23
N MET A 37 25.53 7.64 -15.02
CA MET A 37 26.62 6.95 -15.75
C MET A 37 26.29 6.26 -17.08
N LEU A 38 25.04 6.16 -17.54
CA LEU A 38 24.76 5.76 -18.93
C LEU A 38 23.50 6.44 -19.47
N VAL A 39 23.65 7.66 -20.01
CA VAL A 39 22.60 8.29 -20.80
C VAL A 39 22.64 7.69 -22.20
N ALA A 40 21.63 6.89 -22.54
CA ALA A 40 21.50 6.38 -23.89
C ALA A 40 21.38 7.55 -24.87
N LYS A 41 22.29 7.62 -25.85
CA LYS A 41 22.13 8.52 -26.99
C LYS A 41 20.89 8.10 -27.76
N LEU A 42 19.91 9.00 -27.81
CA LEU A 42 18.65 8.82 -28.49
C LEU A 42 18.83 9.10 -29.99
N SER A 43 18.08 8.36 -30.81
CA SER A 43 18.00 8.60 -32.25
C SER A 43 16.53 8.76 -32.66
N ASP A 44 16.30 9.44 -33.78
CA ASP A 44 14.95 9.65 -34.31
C ASP A 44 14.24 8.33 -34.65
N SER A 45 14.98 7.37 -35.19
CA SER A 45 14.45 6.05 -35.55
C SER A 45 14.06 5.25 -34.31
N GLU A 46 14.89 5.28 -33.27
CA GLU A 46 14.58 4.64 -31.99
C GLU A 46 13.38 5.30 -31.32
N LEU A 47 13.34 6.62 -31.26
CA LEU A 47 12.21 7.33 -30.66
C LEU A 47 10.91 7.07 -31.43
N SER A 48 10.96 7.03 -32.77
CA SER A 48 9.79 6.69 -33.59
C SER A 48 9.27 5.27 -33.33
N ALA A 49 10.15 4.32 -33.01
CA ALA A 49 9.77 2.95 -32.66
C ALA A 49 9.21 2.84 -31.22
N VAL A 50 9.73 3.65 -30.30
CA VAL A 50 9.37 3.63 -28.88
C VAL A 50 8.10 4.45 -28.59
N LEU A 51 7.87 5.53 -29.33
CA LEU A 51 6.79 6.49 -29.08
C LEU A 51 5.38 5.85 -29.05
N PRO A 52 5.02 4.90 -29.93
CA PRO A 52 3.73 4.20 -29.82
C PRO A 52 3.60 3.38 -28.53
N VAL A 53 4.70 2.80 -28.03
CA VAL A 53 4.73 2.04 -26.77
C VAL A 53 4.53 2.99 -25.58
N LEU A 54 5.23 4.11 -25.57
CA LEU A 54 5.09 5.15 -24.53
C LEU A 54 3.66 5.70 -24.46
N LYS A 55 3.03 5.96 -25.62
CA LYS A 55 1.64 6.41 -25.70
C LYS A 55 0.67 5.36 -25.16
N ALA A 56 0.88 4.10 -25.50
CA ALA A 56 0.04 3.00 -25.01
C ALA A 56 0.19 2.79 -23.50
N GLU A 57 1.41 2.84 -22.99
CA GLU A 57 1.73 2.78 -21.55
C GLU A 57 1.05 3.92 -20.80
N ALA A 58 1.25 5.17 -21.23
CA ALA A 58 0.63 6.35 -20.61
C ALA A 58 -0.91 6.29 -20.64
N ALA A 59 -1.51 5.87 -21.76
CA ALA A 59 -2.96 5.71 -21.86
C ALA A 59 -3.49 4.59 -20.93
N GLY A 60 -2.75 3.48 -20.81
CA GLY A 60 -3.05 2.40 -19.87
C GLY A 60 -3.05 2.88 -18.42
N TYR A 61 -2.05 3.68 -18.04
CA TYR A 61 -1.97 4.28 -16.72
C TYR A 61 -3.08 5.30 -16.45
N THR A 62 -3.38 6.19 -17.38
CA THR A 62 -4.51 7.13 -17.21
C THR A 62 -5.82 6.37 -17.01
N LYS A 63 -6.02 5.27 -17.74
CA LYS A 63 -7.19 4.40 -17.54
C LYS A 63 -7.18 3.76 -16.14
N PHE A 64 -6.04 3.27 -15.67
CA PHE A 64 -5.89 2.72 -14.32
C PHE A 64 -6.18 3.76 -13.24
N MET A 65 -5.58 4.94 -13.30
CA MET A 65 -5.79 6.02 -12.34
C MET A 65 -7.25 6.49 -12.30
N ASN A 66 -7.90 6.62 -13.46
CA ASN A 66 -9.32 6.95 -13.53
C ASN A 66 -10.19 5.83 -12.92
N ALA A 67 -9.84 4.56 -13.15
CA ALA A 67 -10.53 3.44 -12.54
C ALA A 67 -10.36 3.41 -11.01
N PHE A 68 -9.14 3.67 -10.52
CA PHE A 68 -8.85 3.79 -9.10
C PHE A 68 -9.62 4.96 -8.44
N ALA A 69 -9.60 6.14 -9.05
CA ALA A 69 -10.36 7.29 -8.57
C ALA A 69 -11.87 7.00 -8.54
N THR A 70 -12.39 6.32 -9.58
CA THR A 70 -13.80 5.89 -9.62
C THR A 70 -14.12 4.89 -8.51
N ALA A 71 -13.24 3.93 -8.23
CA ALA A 71 -13.42 2.97 -7.15
C ALA A 71 -13.39 3.67 -5.77
N GLN A 72 -12.48 4.63 -5.58
CA GLN A 72 -12.41 5.45 -4.38
C GLN A 72 -13.69 6.29 -4.19
N ASP A 73 -14.22 6.89 -5.26
CA ASP A 73 -15.48 7.64 -5.22
C ASP A 73 -16.67 6.76 -4.84
N ARG A 74 -16.74 5.54 -5.39
CA ARG A 74 -17.78 4.56 -5.02
C ARG A 74 -17.67 4.09 -3.57
N SER A 75 -16.46 3.82 -3.11
CA SER A 75 -16.19 3.45 -1.71
C SER A 75 -16.59 4.59 -0.76
N TYR A 76 -16.24 5.83 -1.10
CA TYR A 76 -16.63 7.01 -0.34
C TYR A 76 -18.14 7.24 -0.35
N GLN A 77 -18.81 7.01 -1.48
CA GLN A 77 -20.27 7.10 -1.53
C GLN A 77 -20.96 6.05 -0.66
N LEU A 78 -20.43 4.82 -0.63
CA LEU A 78 -20.91 3.77 0.28
C LEU A 78 -20.73 4.18 1.74
N PHE A 79 -19.58 4.76 2.10
CA PHE A 79 -19.34 5.33 3.42
C PHE A 79 -20.38 6.40 3.79
N LEU A 80 -20.66 7.35 2.90
CA LEU A 80 -21.66 8.40 3.15
C LEU A 80 -23.08 7.82 3.29
N ASP A 81 -23.42 6.84 2.46
CA ASP A 81 -24.72 6.18 2.51
C ASP A 81 -24.92 5.39 3.80
N ILE A 82 -23.90 4.69 4.30
CA ILE A 82 -23.94 3.99 5.60
C ILE A 82 -24.01 4.99 6.75
N LYS A 83 -23.14 6.01 6.74
CA LYS A 83 -23.09 7.04 7.79
C LYS A 83 -24.41 7.80 7.93
N SER A 84 -25.07 8.11 6.82
CA SER A 84 -26.38 8.77 6.82
C SER A 84 -27.55 7.84 7.17
N GLY A 85 -27.31 6.52 7.26
CA GLY A 85 -28.36 5.52 7.46
C GLY A 85 -29.21 5.24 6.23
N LYS A 86 -28.81 5.74 5.04
CA LYS A 86 -29.46 5.42 3.76
C LYS A 86 -29.22 3.95 3.38
N THR A 87 -28.05 3.41 3.71
CA THR A 87 -27.70 2.00 3.52
C THR A 87 -27.52 1.35 4.88
N ASP A 88 -28.33 0.33 5.17
CA ASP A 88 -28.11 -0.55 6.31
C ASP A 88 -27.05 -1.62 5.96
N PRO A 89 -26.00 -1.83 6.79
CA PRO A 89 -24.96 -2.81 6.49
C PRO A 89 -25.47 -4.25 6.31
N LEU A 90 -26.48 -4.67 7.07
CA LEU A 90 -27.01 -6.03 6.95
C LEU A 90 -27.79 -6.21 5.65
N ASP A 91 -28.61 -5.24 5.28
CA ASP A 91 -29.33 -5.27 4.01
C ASP A 91 -28.37 -5.23 2.81
N TRP A 92 -27.28 -4.46 2.92
CA TRP A 92 -26.23 -4.45 1.91
C TRP A 92 -25.58 -5.83 1.76
N LEU A 93 -25.17 -6.47 2.86
CA LEU A 93 -24.55 -7.80 2.82
C LEU A 93 -25.50 -8.85 2.22
N LYS A 94 -26.78 -8.84 2.60
CA LYS A 94 -27.81 -9.76 2.07
C LYS A 94 -28.10 -9.57 0.58
N LYS A 95 -27.84 -8.38 0.03
CA LYS A 95 -27.98 -8.13 -1.41
C LYS A 95 -26.93 -8.89 -2.23
N TYR A 96 -25.75 -9.12 -1.65
CA TYR A 96 -24.59 -9.66 -2.37
C TYR A 96 -24.20 -11.08 -1.94
N SER A 97 -24.78 -11.60 -0.87
CA SER A 97 -24.61 -12.99 -0.45
C SER A 97 -25.91 -13.56 0.12
N GLN A 98 -26.12 -14.83 -0.20
CA GLN A 98 -27.20 -15.64 0.36
C GLN A 98 -26.78 -16.34 1.67
N HIS A 99 -25.50 -16.30 2.04
CA HIS A 99 -24.92 -17.00 3.19
C HIS A 99 -24.86 -16.13 4.46
N ILE A 100 -25.79 -15.17 4.59
CA ILE A 100 -25.95 -14.38 5.81
C ILE A 100 -26.93 -15.09 6.75
N ILE A 101 -26.39 -15.90 7.65
CA ILE A 101 -27.16 -16.59 8.70
C ILE A 101 -26.60 -16.27 10.08
N VAL A 102 -27.49 -16.28 11.09
CA VAL A 102 -27.11 -16.10 12.50
C VAL A 102 -27.86 -17.12 13.37
N PRO A 103 -27.29 -17.56 14.51
CA PRO A 103 -27.95 -18.50 15.40
C PRO A 103 -29.25 -17.93 15.98
N PRO A 104 -30.22 -18.80 16.35
CA PRO A 104 -31.43 -18.36 17.05
C PRO A 104 -31.11 -17.55 18.31
N GLY A 105 -31.83 -16.45 18.51
CA GLY A 105 -31.63 -15.55 19.66
C GLY A 105 -30.63 -14.41 19.42
N ALA A 106 -29.85 -14.45 18.35
CA ALA A 106 -29.04 -13.31 17.92
C ALA A 106 -29.93 -12.14 17.49
N LYS A 107 -29.63 -10.93 17.97
CA LYS A 107 -30.35 -9.69 17.67
C LYS A 107 -29.44 -8.72 16.95
N TYR A 108 -29.88 -8.26 15.78
CA TYR A 108 -29.18 -7.27 14.99
C TYR A 108 -29.12 -5.91 15.69
N LEU A 109 -27.99 -5.21 15.57
CA LEU A 109 -27.74 -3.89 16.15
C LEU A 109 -27.45 -2.86 15.04
N PRO A 110 -28.47 -2.17 14.50
CA PRO A 110 -28.28 -1.28 13.36
C PRO A 110 -27.31 -0.13 13.63
N ALA A 111 -27.44 0.53 14.79
CA ALA A 111 -26.58 1.67 15.14
C ALA A 111 -25.12 1.26 15.29
N CYS A 112 -24.83 0.20 16.05
CA CYS A 112 -23.49 -0.35 16.20
C CYS A 112 -22.91 -0.82 14.86
N SER A 113 -23.71 -1.48 14.02
CA SER A 113 -23.29 -1.94 12.69
C SER A 113 -22.84 -0.80 11.79
N ARG A 114 -23.57 0.32 11.79
CA ARG A 114 -23.17 1.50 11.01
C ARG A 114 -21.85 2.07 11.47
N GLU A 115 -21.67 2.27 12.78
CA GLU A 115 -20.42 2.82 13.33
C GLU A 115 -19.23 1.90 13.09
N VAL A 116 -19.41 0.58 13.26
CA VAL A 116 -18.36 -0.41 12.96
C VAL A 116 -18.02 -0.42 11.47
N SER A 117 -19.01 -0.28 10.60
CA SER A 117 -18.78 -0.29 9.15
C SER A 117 -17.93 0.89 8.65
N ILE A 118 -17.92 1.99 9.39
CA ILE A 118 -17.15 3.20 9.07
C ILE A 118 -15.94 3.41 9.99
N LYS A 119 -15.71 2.47 10.92
CA LYS A 119 -14.59 2.47 11.88
C LYS A 119 -13.23 2.34 11.18
N SER A 120 -13.16 1.68 10.03
CA SER A 120 -11.91 1.39 9.34
C SER A 120 -11.49 2.47 8.32
N LYS A 121 -10.31 3.06 8.62
CA LYS A 121 -9.47 4.03 7.88
C LYS A 121 -9.62 5.54 8.18
N GLU A 122 -9.98 5.93 9.40
CA GLU A 122 -9.54 7.24 9.95
C GLU A 122 -8.06 7.23 10.45
N LEU A 123 -7.41 6.06 10.51
CA LEU A 123 -6.01 5.89 10.93
C LEU A 123 -4.96 6.45 9.95
N PHE A 124 -5.37 6.96 8.79
CA PHE A 124 -4.46 7.59 7.80
C PHE A 124 -4.54 9.13 7.81
N LYS A 125 -5.07 9.76 8.87
CA LYS A 125 -5.03 11.22 9.04
C LYS A 125 -3.61 11.81 8.98
N ASP A 126 -2.59 10.99 9.25
CA ASP A 126 -1.18 11.40 9.23
C ASP A 126 -0.47 11.15 7.88
N SER A 127 -1.15 10.58 6.87
CA SER A 127 -0.58 10.57 5.53
C SER A 127 -0.91 11.88 4.83
N GLU A 128 0.08 12.56 4.24
CA GLU A 128 -0.11 13.71 3.34
C GLU A 128 -1.02 13.39 2.13
N LEU A 129 -1.43 12.12 1.99
CA LEU A 129 -2.38 11.63 1.00
C LEU A 129 -3.80 11.86 1.52
N VAL A 130 -4.56 12.67 0.77
CA VAL A 130 -6.01 12.85 0.96
C VAL A 130 -6.73 11.58 0.48
N ILE A 131 -6.60 10.47 1.20
CA ILE A 131 -7.37 9.25 0.95
C ILE A 131 -8.77 9.48 1.49
N LYS A 132 -9.79 9.42 0.63
CA LYS A 132 -11.18 9.51 1.06
C LYS A 132 -11.50 8.35 2.02
N PRO A 133 -12.30 8.59 3.08
CA PRO A 133 -12.78 7.53 3.95
C PRO A 133 -13.45 6.40 3.16
N SER A 134 -13.25 5.17 3.60
CA SER A 134 -13.90 3.97 3.07
C SER A 134 -14.81 3.35 4.12
N ALA A 135 -15.74 2.50 3.69
CA ALA A 135 -16.51 1.66 4.58
C ALA A 135 -16.32 0.19 4.24
N VAL A 136 -16.34 -0.65 5.27
CA VAL A 136 -16.45 -2.10 5.17
C VAL A 136 -17.81 -2.47 5.77
N PRO A 137 -18.82 -2.81 4.96
CA PRO A 137 -20.12 -3.19 5.50
C PRO A 137 -19.99 -4.34 6.50
N THR A 138 -20.35 -4.08 7.76
CA THR A 138 -20.29 -5.01 8.87
C THR A 138 -21.61 -5.01 9.62
N ALA A 139 -22.25 -6.18 9.72
CA ALA A 139 -23.44 -6.41 10.52
C ALA A 139 -23.07 -6.99 11.88
N VAL A 140 -23.47 -6.29 12.94
CA VAL A 140 -23.20 -6.66 14.33
C VAL A 140 -24.47 -7.22 14.97
N PHE A 141 -24.33 -8.37 15.62
CA PHE A 141 -25.40 -9.05 16.34
C PHE A 141 -24.98 -9.33 17.78
N THR A 142 -25.93 -9.22 18.72
CA THR A 142 -25.72 -9.56 20.13
C THR A 142 -26.69 -10.65 20.57
N PHE A 143 -26.28 -11.46 21.53
CA PHE A 143 -27.18 -12.39 22.23
C PHE A 143 -27.83 -11.77 23.47
N GLY A 144 -27.66 -10.46 23.69
CA GLY A 144 -28.22 -9.73 24.82
C GLY A 144 -27.40 -9.85 26.11
N LYS A 145 -27.98 -9.38 27.22
CA LYS A 145 -27.32 -9.26 28.54
C LYS A 145 -27.37 -10.55 29.37
N ASP A 146 -27.96 -11.61 28.83
CA ASP A 146 -28.25 -12.85 29.56
C ASP A 146 -27.00 -13.70 29.79
N PHE A 147 -25.91 -13.36 29.09
CA PHE A 147 -24.61 -13.94 29.35
C PHE A 147 -23.85 -13.16 30.43
N PRO A 148 -23.19 -13.87 31.36
CA PRO A 148 -22.40 -13.26 32.43
C PRO A 148 -21.32 -12.39 31.81
N ALA A 149 -21.41 -11.09 32.07
CA ALA A 149 -20.46 -10.14 31.56
C ALA A 149 -19.25 -10.12 32.49
N ILE A 150 -18.22 -10.83 32.07
CA ILE A 150 -16.95 -10.88 32.78
C ILE A 150 -16.37 -9.46 32.76
N ASN A 151 -15.89 -8.99 33.91
CA ASN A 151 -15.21 -7.70 34.05
C ASN A 151 -16.04 -6.43 33.76
N LYS A 152 -17.38 -6.48 33.80
CA LYS A 152 -18.25 -5.27 33.74
C LYS A 152 -17.78 -4.15 34.68
N GLN A 153 -17.25 -4.50 35.84
CA GLN A 153 -16.73 -3.56 36.85
C GLN A 153 -15.50 -2.77 36.40
N LEU A 154 -14.75 -3.25 35.40
CA LEU A 154 -13.58 -2.55 34.85
C LEU A 154 -13.97 -1.44 33.88
N LEU A 155 -15.20 -1.48 33.37
CA LEU A 155 -15.74 -0.52 32.41
C LEU A 155 -16.70 0.41 33.16
N GLY A 156 -16.15 1.48 33.75
CA GLY A 156 -16.93 2.54 34.40
C GLY A 156 -17.92 3.21 33.44
N GLU A 157 -18.64 4.25 33.90
CA GLU A 157 -19.59 4.99 33.05
C GLU A 157 -18.92 5.54 31.77
N SER A 158 -17.66 5.99 31.87
CA SER A 158 -16.78 6.35 30.76
C SER A 158 -15.63 5.34 30.60
N ILE A 159 -15.31 4.94 29.36
CA ILE A 159 -14.13 4.10 29.06
C ILE A 159 -12.96 5.03 28.74
N THR A 160 -11.91 5.00 29.56
CA THR A 160 -10.64 5.69 29.32
C THR A 160 -9.61 4.72 28.75
N ASN A 161 -8.54 5.25 28.12
CA ASN A 161 -7.40 4.43 27.66
C ASN A 161 -6.83 3.55 28.78
N GLU A 162 -6.78 4.05 30.02
CA GLU A 162 -6.30 3.27 31.16
C GLU A 162 -7.23 2.09 31.49
N THR A 163 -8.55 2.32 31.55
CA THR A 163 -9.52 1.24 31.81
C THR A 163 -9.60 0.25 30.66
N TYR A 164 -9.46 0.73 29.42
CA TYR A 164 -9.42 -0.09 28.21
C TYR A 164 -8.18 -1.01 28.22
N ASN A 165 -7.00 -0.47 28.47
CA ASN A 165 -5.76 -1.25 28.53
C ASN A 165 -5.80 -2.30 29.65
N LYS A 166 -6.30 -1.95 30.83
CA LYS A 166 -6.52 -2.93 31.93
C LYS A 166 -7.51 -4.03 31.53
N CYS A 167 -8.53 -3.70 30.75
CA CYS A 167 -9.46 -4.70 30.21
C CYS A 167 -8.77 -5.62 29.18
N MET A 168 -7.85 -5.11 28.37
CA MET A 168 -7.10 -5.92 27.40
C MET A 168 -6.07 -6.86 28.06
N GLU A 169 -5.51 -6.49 29.22
CA GLU A 169 -4.53 -7.31 29.94
C GLU A 169 -5.12 -8.62 30.49
N ASN A 170 -6.41 -8.62 30.85
CA ASN A 170 -7.12 -9.83 31.31
C ASN A 170 -8.64 -9.73 31.04
N PRO A 171 -9.08 -9.88 29.77
CA PRO A 171 -10.48 -9.63 29.40
C PRO A 171 -11.43 -10.67 29.97
N TYR A 172 -10.94 -11.89 30.21
CA TYR A 172 -11.71 -13.01 30.75
C TYR A 172 -10.98 -13.53 31.97
N ASN A 173 -11.43 -13.15 33.18
CA ASN A 173 -10.94 -13.84 34.36
C ASN A 173 -11.22 -15.36 34.22
N ALA A 174 -10.23 -16.14 33.81
CA ALA A 174 -10.38 -17.55 33.43
C ALA A 174 -10.83 -18.45 34.59
N THR A 175 -10.80 -17.94 35.82
CA THR A 175 -11.28 -18.62 37.03
C THR A 175 -12.76 -18.37 37.33
N ASP A 176 -13.42 -17.50 36.58
CA ASP A 176 -14.84 -17.20 36.76
C ASP A 176 -15.72 -18.35 36.22
N PRO A 177 -16.66 -18.91 37.01
CA PRO A 177 -17.56 -20.00 36.58
C PRO A 177 -18.42 -19.67 35.35
N SER A 178 -18.56 -18.40 35.00
CA SER A 178 -19.19 -17.94 33.77
C SER A 178 -18.46 -18.37 32.50
N VAL A 179 -17.13 -18.50 32.55
CA VAL A 179 -16.28 -18.81 31.39
C VAL A 179 -16.66 -20.17 30.79
N ASP A 180 -16.94 -21.17 31.61
CA ASP A 180 -17.33 -22.50 31.11
C ASP A 180 -18.70 -22.47 30.43
N LYS A 181 -19.64 -21.65 30.92
CA LYS A 181 -20.93 -21.44 30.23
C LYS A 181 -20.73 -20.78 28.86
N LEU A 182 -19.80 -19.83 28.78
CA LEU A 182 -19.50 -19.12 27.53
C LEU A 182 -18.76 -20.01 26.52
N ARG A 183 -17.88 -20.90 26.98
CA ARG A 183 -17.25 -21.94 26.14
C ARG A 183 -18.27 -22.91 25.56
N LEU A 184 -19.24 -23.36 26.36
CA LEU A 184 -20.34 -24.20 25.87
C LEU A 184 -21.17 -23.46 24.83
N PHE A 185 -21.50 -22.19 25.08
CA PHE A 185 -22.18 -21.35 24.11
C PHE A 185 -21.41 -21.22 22.79
N ILE A 186 -20.09 -20.96 22.82
CA ILE A 186 -19.26 -20.89 21.62
C ILE A 186 -19.28 -22.23 20.87
N LYS A 187 -19.22 -23.36 21.57
CA LYS A 187 -19.33 -24.68 20.95
C LYS A 187 -20.69 -24.89 20.27
N ASP A 188 -21.78 -24.42 20.87
CA ASP A 188 -23.12 -24.50 20.28
C ASP A 188 -23.22 -23.63 19.01
N VAL A 189 -22.64 -22.42 19.02
CA VAL A 189 -22.61 -21.54 17.85
C VAL A 189 -21.70 -22.11 16.75
N ASN A 190 -20.57 -22.72 17.10
CA ASN A 190 -19.73 -23.44 16.13
C ASN A 190 -20.54 -24.57 15.47
N SER A 191 -21.26 -25.36 16.28
CA SER A 191 -22.11 -26.45 15.79
C SER A 191 -23.21 -25.93 14.85
N PHE A 192 -23.80 -24.77 15.14
CA PHE A 192 -24.75 -24.11 14.26
C PHE A 192 -24.16 -23.81 12.87
N TYR A 193 -22.99 -23.16 12.81
CA TYR A 193 -22.35 -22.78 11.55
C TYR A 193 -21.86 -23.99 10.76
N THR A 194 -21.20 -24.94 11.42
CA THR A 194 -20.71 -26.18 10.77
C THR A 194 -21.86 -27.03 10.23
N ASN A 195 -22.97 -27.18 10.97
CA ASN A 195 -24.17 -27.86 10.48
C ASN A 195 -24.86 -27.11 9.33
N SER A 196 -24.57 -25.82 9.18
CA SER A 196 -25.09 -24.98 8.10
C SER A 196 -24.12 -24.85 6.91
N GLY A 197 -23.07 -25.68 6.86
CA GLY A 197 -22.13 -25.72 5.72
C GLY A 197 -20.95 -24.76 5.80
N PHE A 198 -20.77 -24.05 6.91
CA PHE A 198 -19.65 -23.12 7.10
C PHE A 198 -18.41 -23.86 7.60
N SER A 199 -17.25 -23.42 7.15
CA SER A 199 -15.97 -23.69 7.80
C SER A 199 -15.85 -22.81 9.04
N VAL A 200 -15.22 -23.34 10.08
CA VAL A 200 -15.01 -22.61 11.34
C VAL A 200 -13.56 -22.78 11.78
N ASP A 201 -12.87 -21.66 11.98
CA ASP A 201 -11.49 -21.61 12.43
C ASP A 201 -11.40 -20.91 13.79
N TYR A 202 -10.98 -21.64 14.81
CA TYR A 202 -10.73 -21.04 16.11
C TYR A 202 -9.58 -20.05 16.01
N SER A 203 -9.86 -18.85 16.49
CA SER A 203 -8.95 -17.72 16.37
C SER A 203 -7.63 -18.00 17.10
N PRO A 204 -6.45 -17.91 16.45
CA PRO A 204 -5.15 -18.20 17.08
C PRO A 204 -4.62 -17.03 17.92
N TRP A 205 -5.45 -16.04 18.26
CA TRP A 205 -4.99 -14.84 18.95
C TRP A 205 -4.50 -15.23 20.33
N GLU A 206 -3.18 -15.14 20.54
CA GLU A 206 -2.46 -15.65 21.72
C GLU A 206 -3.00 -15.11 23.05
N PHE A 207 -3.75 -14.01 23.02
CA PHE A 207 -4.32 -13.31 24.17
C PHE A 207 -5.77 -13.70 24.49
N LEU A 208 -6.45 -14.44 23.61
CA LEU A 208 -7.79 -14.98 23.87
C LEU A 208 -7.67 -16.42 24.38
N PRO A 209 -8.35 -16.80 25.47
CA PRO A 209 -8.39 -18.20 25.87
C PRO A 209 -8.93 -19.07 24.72
N VAL A 210 -8.35 -20.26 24.52
CA VAL A 210 -8.80 -21.20 23.48
C VAL A 210 -10.33 -21.43 23.58
N ALA A 211 -10.99 -21.47 22.43
CA ALA A 211 -12.43 -21.65 22.29
C ALA A 211 -13.31 -20.53 22.87
N THR A 212 -12.81 -19.28 22.86
CA THR A 212 -13.59 -18.09 23.22
C THR A 212 -13.99 -17.21 22.04
N ALA A 213 -13.39 -17.45 20.87
CA ALA A 213 -13.72 -16.78 19.63
C ALA A 213 -13.37 -17.69 18.45
N PHE A 214 -14.07 -17.52 17.33
CA PHE A 214 -13.73 -18.17 16.07
C PHE A 214 -14.20 -17.32 14.89
N SER A 215 -13.51 -17.48 13.77
CA SER A 215 -13.97 -17.00 12.48
C SER A 215 -14.76 -18.10 11.78
N PHE A 216 -15.71 -17.72 10.95
CA PHE A 216 -16.51 -18.63 10.15
C PHE A 216 -16.75 -18.04 8.77
N TYR A 217 -16.83 -18.91 7.77
CA TYR A 217 -17.06 -18.52 6.38
C TYR A 217 -17.69 -19.68 5.62
N HIS A 218 -18.49 -19.35 4.61
CA HIS A 218 -19.08 -20.37 3.75
C HIS A 218 -18.11 -20.67 2.61
N ARG A 219 -17.85 -21.94 2.27
CA ARG A 219 -16.86 -22.29 1.23
C ARG A 219 -17.14 -21.69 -0.14
N GLU A 220 -18.41 -21.43 -0.44
CA GLU A 220 -18.82 -20.81 -1.71
C GLU A 220 -18.60 -19.28 -1.72
N ASP A 221 -18.45 -18.65 -0.55
CA ASP A 221 -18.33 -17.19 -0.35
C ASP A 221 -17.09 -16.81 0.50
N GLU A 222 -16.10 -17.71 0.65
CA GLU A 222 -14.97 -17.56 1.60
C GLU A 222 -14.18 -16.26 1.38
N GLU A 223 -14.07 -15.82 0.13
CA GLU A 223 -13.36 -14.60 -0.22
C GLU A 223 -14.27 -13.35 -0.25
N HIS A 224 -15.59 -13.53 -0.07
CA HIS A 224 -16.58 -12.47 -0.22
C HIS A 224 -17.18 -12.03 1.11
N ILE A 225 -17.51 -12.98 1.98
CA ILE A 225 -18.10 -12.70 3.30
C ILE A 225 -17.54 -13.65 4.33
N SER A 226 -17.07 -13.05 5.41
CA SER A 226 -16.66 -13.75 6.61
C SER A 226 -17.48 -13.27 7.80
N GLY A 227 -17.47 -14.08 8.84
CA GLY A 227 -17.91 -13.63 10.14
C GLY A 227 -16.98 -14.05 11.24
N PHE A 228 -17.15 -13.39 12.37
CA PHE A 228 -16.37 -13.57 13.56
C PHE A 228 -17.32 -13.59 14.75
N ILE A 229 -17.15 -14.56 15.64
CA ILE A 229 -17.82 -14.54 16.93
C ILE A 229 -16.77 -14.33 18.02
N ASN A 230 -17.11 -13.43 18.94
CA ASN A 230 -16.30 -13.16 20.11
C ASN A 230 -17.21 -13.10 21.34
N ILE A 231 -16.80 -13.78 22.42
CA ILE A 231 -17.50 -13.66 23.71
C ILE A 231 -17.39 -12.24 24.26
N PHE A 232 -16.27 -11.55 24.01
CA PHE A 232 -16.06 -10.16 24.38
C PHE A 232 -15.19 -9.45 23.35
N ASP A 233 -15.85 -8.67 22.50
CA ASP A 233 -15.17 -7.87 21.48
C ASP A 233 -14.70 -6.54 22.06
N PHE A 234 -13.49 -6.55 22.61
CA PHE A 234 -12.85 -5.35 23.13
C PHE A 234 -12.60 -4.32 22.03
N THR A 235 -12.52 -4.70 20.75
CA THR A 235 -12.26 -3.72 19.69
C THR A 235 -13.40 -2.72 19.58
N LEU A 236 -14.64 -3.12 19.90
CA LEU A 236 -15.83 -2.26 19.92
C LEU A 236 -15.86 -1.31 21.14
N LEU A 237 -14.89 -1.45 22.04
CA LEU A 237 -14.71 -0.62 23.23
C LEU A 237 -13.48 0.29 23.14
N ASP A 238 -12.79 0.30 21.99
CA ASP A 238 -11.61 1.12 21.75
C ASP A 238 -11.96 2.62 21.84
N PRO A 239 -11.40 3.36 22.82
CA PRO A 239 -11.67 4.79 23.00
C PRO A 239 -11.22 5.66 21.81
N ALA A 240 -10.40 5.14 20.89
CA ALA A 240 -10.08 5.81 19.64
C ALA A 240 -11.32 6.03 18.74
N TYR A 241 -12.40 5.28 18.99
CA TYR A 241 -13.66 5.33 18.23
C TYR A 241 -14.84 5.59 19.18
N PRO A 242 -14.99 6.82 19.73
CA PRO A 242 -15.99 7.11 20.75
C PRO A 242 -17.43 6.86 20.29
N ASP A 243 -17.74 7.10 19.01
CA ASP A 243 -19.07 6.84 18.43
C ASP A 243 -19.39 5.34 18.41
N VAL A 244 -18.41 4.49 18.05
CA VAL A 244 -18.53 3.03 18.13
C VAL A 244 -18.77 2.61 19.58
N VAL A 245 -17.98 3.14 20.51
CA VAL A 245 -18.12 2.85 21.95
C VAL A 245 -19.52 3.21 22.43
N GLU A 246 -20.01 4.40 22.11
CA GLU A 246 -21.34 4.87 22.53
C GLU A 246 -22.44 3.93 22.05
N GLN A 247 -22.42 3.55 20.77
CA GLN A 247 -23.47 2.73 20.16
C GLN A 247 -23.36 1.24 20.52
N CYS A 248 -22.15 0.71 20.73
CA CYS A 248 -21.91 -0.71 20.92
C CYS A 248 -21.80 -1.12 22.40
N LYS A 249 -21.28 -0.25 23.28
CA LYS A 249 -21.05 -0.54 24.72
C LYS A 249 -22.24 -1.20 25.44
N PRO A 250 -23.52 -0.80 25.21
CA PRO A 250 -24.65 -1.43 25.88
C PRO A 250 -24.84 -2.93 25.56
N HIS A 251 -24.19 -3.43 24.51
CA HIS A 251 -24.42 -4.73 23.89
C HIS A 251 -23.21 -5.67 23.85
N VAL A 252 -21.99 -5.10 23.82
CA VAL A 252 -20.72 -5.86 23.72
C VAL A 252 -20.24 -6.44 25.05
N MET A 253 -21.09 -6.41 26.07
CA MET A 253 -20.87 -7.03 27.38
C MET A 253 -21.23 -8.52 27.41
N GLY A 254 -21.55 -9.11 26.27
CA GLY A 254 -21.79 -10.53 26.07
C GLY A 254 -21.37 -10.91 24.65
N PRO A 255 -21.60 -12.17 24.23
CA PRO A 255 -21.17 -12.61 22.92
C PRO A 255 -21.74 -11.78 21.78
N VAL A 256 -20.87 -11.44 20.84
CA VAL A 256 -21.16 -10.65 19.63
C VAL A 256 -20.73 -11.43 18.41
N ILE A 257 -21.55 -11.35 17.36
CA ILE A 257 -21.21 -11.82 16.03
C ILE A 257 -21.06 -10.59 15.14
N GLU A 258 -19.95 -10.53 14.43
CA GLU A 258 -19.73 -9.61 13.31
C GLU A 258 -19.76 -10.43 12.02
N ILE A 259 -20.52 -9.98 11.02
CA ILE A 259 -20.48 -10.52 9.65
C ILE A 259 -20.13 -9.37 8.74
N TYR A 260 -19.09 -9.50 7.93
CA TYR A 260 -18.53 -8.39 7.17
C TYR A 260 -18.14 -8.78 5.75
N ALA A 261 -18.12 -7.78 4.88
CA ALA A 261 -17.65 -7.92 3.50
C ALA A 261 -16.11 -8.05 3.49
N GLU A 262 -15.61 -9.04 2.75
CA GLU A 262 -14.19 -9.22 2.50
C GLU A 262 -13.72 -8.38 1.30
N TYR A 263 -12.40 -8.19 1.19
CA TYR A 263 -11.80 -7.33 0.17
C TYR A 263 -12.20 -7.72 -1.26
N LYS A 264 -12.30 -9.02 -1.58
CA LYS A 264 -12.66 -9.45 -2.94
C LYS A 264 -14.08 -9.00 -3.32
N LEU A 265 -15.04 -9.08 -2.40
CA LEU A 265 -16.40 -8.59 -2.64
C LEU A 265 -16.43 -7.08 -2.86
N LEU A 266 -15.69 -6.35 -2.03
CA LEU A 266 -15.55 -4.90 -2.18
C LEU A 266 -14.90 -4.56 -3.52
N ASP A 267 -13.85 -5.28 -3.92
CA ASP A 267 -13.18 -5.08 -5.21
C ASP A 267 -14.12 -5.37 -6.38
N GLU A 268 -14.87 -6.47 -6.35
CA GLU A 268 -15.80 -6.82 -7.43
C GLU A 268 -16.95 -5.80 -7.60
N ILE A 269 -17.45 -5.25 -6.49
CA ILE A 269 -18.58 -4.30 -6.51
C ILE A 269 -18.10 -2.87 -6.77
N LEU A 270 -16.99 -2.47 -6.17
CA LEU A 270 -16.51 -1.09 -6.18
C LEU A 270 -15.53 -0.83 -7.33
N SER A 271 -14.73 -1.81 -7.75
CA SER A 271 -13.77 -1.62 -8.84
C SER A 271 -14.43 -1.58 -10.21
N SER A 272 -13.70 -1.02 -11.18
CA SER A 272 -14.09 -1.08 -12.57
C SER A 272 -13.57 -2.38 -13.20
N PRO A 273 -14.36 -3.11 -14.01
CA PRO A 273 -13.92 -4.32 -14.72
C PRO A 273 -12.73 -4.12 -15.66
N ASP A 274 -12.38 -2.85 -15.91
CA ASP A 274 -11.34 -2.40 -16.84
C ASP A 274 -9.90 -2.49 -16.31
N ILE A 275 -9.69 -2.93 -15.06
CA ILE A 275 -8.37 -3.03 -14.41
C ILE A 275 -7.64 -4.35 -14.76
N SER A 276 -8.33 -5.34 -15.35
CA SER A 276 -7.87 -6.74 -15.38
C SER A 276 -6.89 -7.15 -16.49
N LYS A 277 -6.44 -6.23 -17.36
CA LYS A 277 -5.34 -6.54 -18.29
C LYS A 277 -4.07 -5.89 -17.78
N SER A 278 -3.08 -6.70 -17.41
CA SER A 278 -1.78 -6.18 -16.99
C SER A 278 -1.23 -5.31 -18.12
N THR A 279 -1.06 -4.03 -17.81
CA THR A 279 -0.42 -3.05 -18.70
C THR A 279 0.95 -3.58 -19.16
N ASP A 280 1.59 -4.38 -18.31
CA ASP A 280 2.88 -5.04 -18.53
C ASP A 280 2.90 -6.02 -19.69
N GLU A 281 1.88 -6.88 -19.86
CA GLU A 281 1.89 -7.88 -20.94
C GLU A 281 1.70 -7.21 -22.31
N ASN A 282 0.87 -6.16 -22.37
CA ASN A 282 0.68 -5.37 -23.58
C ASN A 282 1.94 -4.56 -23.94
N THR A 283 2.60 -3.97 -22.94
CA THR A 283 3.86 -3.26 -23.12
C THR A 283 4.96 -4.21 -23.59
N ARG A 284 5.14 -5.37 -22.95
CA ARG A 284 6.13 -6.39 -23.34
C ARG A 284 5.93 -6.88 -24.77
N ASN A 285 4.68 -7.16 -25.16
CA ASN A 285 4.37 -7.57 -26.53
C ASN A 285 4.63 -6.46 -27.56
N SER A 286 4.39 -5.21 -27.19
CA SER A 286 4.66 -4.05 -28.04
C SER A 286 6.16 -3.79 -28.20
N LEU A 287 6.93 -3.92 -27.12
CA LEU A 287 8.40 -3.85 -27.14
C LEU A 287 9.01 -4.94 -28.02
N LYS A 288 8.50 -6.19 -27.91
CA LYS A 288 8.93 -7.30 -28.75
C LYS A 288 8.67 -7.03 -30.24
N LYS A 289 7.51 -6.44 -30.58
CA LYS A 289 7.20 -6.04 -31.98
C LYS A 289 8.10 -4.91 -32.47
N ALA A 290 8.49 -3.99 -31.59
CA ALA A 290 9.41 -2.90 -31.91
C ALA A 290 10.88 -3.34 -31.99
N GLY A 291 11.20 -4.58 -31.56
CA GLY A 291 12.58 -5.08 -31.52
C GLY A 291 13.42 -4.46 -30.40
N ILE A 292 12.78 -3.97 -29.33
CA ILE A 292 13.43 -3.24 -28.23
C ILE A 292 13.34 -4.08 -26.95
N THR A 293 14.45 -4.21 -26.24
CA THR A 293 14.49 -4.91 -24.94
C THR A 293 13.92 -4.04 -23.83
N GLU A 294 13.41 -4.64 -22.76
CA GLU A 294 12.91 -3.91 -21.58
C GLU A 294 13.99 -3.00 -20.98
N ASP A 295 15.24 -3.47 -20.87
CA ASP A 295 16.38 -2.67 -20.39
C ASP A 295 16.65 -1.46 -21.29
N ARG A 296 16.62 -1.65 -22.62
CA ARG A 296 16.84 -0.53 -23.56
C ARG A 296 15.69 0.47 -23.49
N TYR A 297 14.46 -0.01 -23.34
CA TYR A 297 13.29 0.82 -23.16
C TYR A 297 13.37 1.67 -21.88
N ALA A 298 13.78 1.08 -20.76
CA ALA A 298 13.99 1.80 -19.50
C ALA A 298 15.06 2.90 -19.65
N LEU A 299 16.17 2.61 -20.33
CA LEU A 299 17.21 3.60 -20.64
C LEU A 299 16.69 4.73 -21.53
N VAL A 300 15.86 4.43 -22.55
CA VAL A 300 15.23 5.45 -23.39
C VAL A 300 14.31 6.34 -22.57
N LYS A 301 13.46 5.77 -21.69
CA LYS A 301 12.59 6.54 -20.79
C LYS A 301 13.41 7.48 -19.89
N ALA A 302 14.45 6.97 -19.25
CA ALA A 302 15.33 7.78 -18.39
C ALA A 302 16.03 8.90 -19.18
N SER A 303 16.54 8.61 -20.38
CA SER A 303 17.15 9.61 -21.26
C SER A 303 16.16 10.69 -21.72
N LEU A 304 14.89 10.36 -21.92
CA LEU A 304 13.84 11.33 -22.29
C LEU A 304 13.48 12.26 -21.13
N ILE A 305 13.33 11.72 -19.91
CA ILE A 305 13.09 12.51 -18.69
C ILE A 305 14.27 13.46 -18.45
N MET A 306 15.50 12.95 -18.57
CA MET A 306 16.70 13.78 -18.43
C MET A 306 16.80 14.86 -19.52
N ALA A 307 16.51 14.51 -20.78
CA ALA A 307 16.52 15.47 -21.89
C ALA A 307 15.47 16.58 -21.71
N ARG A 308 14.29 16.26 -21.14
CA ARG A 308 13.27 17.24 -20.77
C ARG A 308 13.82 18.24 -19.76
N ARG A 309 14.36 17.76 -18.64
CA ARG A 309 14.96 18.60 -17.59
C ARG A 309 16.12 19.45 -18.13
N ASP A 310 17.00 18.81 -18.91
CA ASP A 310 18.16 19.48 -19.51
C ASP A 310 17.74 20.53 -20.55
N SER A 311 16.58 20.38 -21.20
CA SER A 311 16.07 21.37 -22.16
C SER A 311 15.68 22.70 -21.51
N GLU A 312 15.42 22.71 -20.21
CA GLU A 312 15.12 23.93 -19.44
C GLU A 312 16.38 24.74 -19.15
N PHE A 313 17.54 24.06 -19.02
CA PHE A 313 18.83 24.68 -18.78
C PHE A 313 19.96 24.00 -19.59
N PRO A 314 19.94 24.14 -20.93
CA PRO A 314 20.85 23.41 -21.82
C PRO A 314 22.32 23.80 -21.64
N ASP A 315 22.58 25.05 -21.25
CA ASP A 315 23.92 25.59 -21.01
C ASP A 315 24.55 25.01 -19.73
N GLY A 316 23.77 24.39 -18.85
CA GLY A 316 24.27 23.71 -17.65
C GLY A 316 24.98 22.39 -17.92
N ILE A 317 24.91 21.87 -19.15
CA ILE A 317 25.67 20.67 -19.52
C ILE A 317 27.09 21.08 -19.93
N GLU A 318 28.01 20.96 -19.00
CA GLU A 318 29.44 21.14 -19.27
C GLU A 318 30.00 19.90 -19.99
N VAL A 319 30.73 20.14 -21.08
CA VAL A 319 31.47 19.09 -21.77
C VAL A 319 32.90 19.14 -21.24
N PRO A 320 33.32 18.18 -20.41
CA PRO A 320 34.64 18.22 -19.82
C PRO A 320 35.71 18.08 -20.92
N SER A 321 36.76 18.89 -20.79
CA SER A 321 37.97 18.82 -21.60
C SER A 321 39.16 18.72 -20.67
N PHE A 322 40.13 17.87 -21.00
CA PHE A 322 41.40 17.80 -20.31
C PHE A 322 42.54 17.91 -21.31
N GLU A 323 43.57 18.68 -20.95
CA GLU A 323 44.78 18.85 -21.73
C GLU A 323 45.95 18.22 -20.96
N PHE A 324 45.98 16.90 -20.87
CA PHE A 324 47.18 16.19 -20.43
C PHE A 324 47.32 14.86 -21.15
N THR A 325 48.57 14.45 -21.39
CA THR A 325 48.88 13.13 -21.93
C THR A 325 49.03 12.17 -20.75
N PRO A 326 48.18 11.13 -20.61
CA PRO A 326 48.23 10.24 -19.44
C PRO A 326 49.53 9.42 -19.45
N THR A 327 50.37 9.62 -18.43
CA THR A 327 51.68 8.97 -18.25
C THR A 327 51.70 7.92 -17.15
N THR A 328 50.80 7.99 -16.17
CA THR A 328 50.62 6.98 -15.11
C THR A 328 49.35 6.15 -15.30
N ASP A 329 49.24 5.01 -14.60
CA ASP A 329 48.03 4.19 -14.65
C ASP A 329 46.83 4.91 -14.03
N GLU A 330 47.04 5.72 -12.98
CA GLU A 330 45.99 6.56 -12.41
C GLU A 330 45.52 7.65 -13.39
N GLU A 331 46.46 8.25 -14.12
CA GLU A 331 46.17 9.24 -15.16
C GLU A 331 45.39 8.62 -16.34
N ARG A 332 45.66 7.35 -16.69
CA ARG A 332 44.90 6.60 -17.71
C ARG A 332 43.48 6.30 -17.27
N GLU A 333 43.28 5.89 -16.02
CA GLU A 333 41.93 5.64 -15.48
C GLU A 333 41.14 6.95 -15.37
N LEU A 334 41.77 8.04 -14.92
CA LEU A 334 41.15 9.37 -14.92
C LEU A 334 40.77 9.82 -16.34
N ALA A 335 41.64 9.62 -17.33
CA ALA A 335 41.34 9.95 -18.72
C ALA A 335 40.12 9.16 -19.26
N LYS A 336 39.99 7.86 -18.92
CA LYS A 336 38.80 7.06 -19.28
C LYS A 336 37.51 7.59 -18.64
N ILE A 337 37.58 8.00 -17.38
CA ILE A 337 36.43 8.60 -16.68
C ILE A 337 36.02 9.90 -17.39
N ILE A 338 36.99 10.77 -17.70
CA ILE A 338 36.69 12.04 -18.36
C ILE A 338 36.15 11.83 -19.77
N GLU A 339 36.68 10.89 -20.55
CA GLU A 339 36.10 10.56 -21.86
C GLU A 339 34.68 10.01 -21.74
N THR A 340 34.39 9.14 -20.76
CA THR A 340 33.02 8.69 -20.49
C THR A 340 32.10 9.87 -20.13
N MET A 341 32.55 10.79 -19.28
CA MET A 341 31.78 11.99 -18.92
C MET A 341 31.53 12.89 -20.13
N LYS A 342 32.52 13.04 -21.01
CA LYS A 342 32.41 13.80 -22.25
C LYS A 342 31.42 13.17 -23.22
N GLU A 343 31.49 11.85 -23.41
CA GLU A 343 30.52 11.10 -24.21
C GLU A 343 29.10 11.26 -23.67
N ASN A 344 28.91 11.17 -22.35
CA ASN A 344 27.62 11.38 -21.69
C ASN A 344 27.11 12.81 -21.86
N ALA A 345 27.96 13.84 -21.67
CA ALA A 345 27.59 15.23 -21.86
C ALA A 345 27.17 15.52 -23.31
N LEU A 346 27.89 14.96 -24.29
CA LEU A 346 27.55 15.05 -25.70
C LEU A 346 26.24 14.30 -26.03
N ALA A 347 26.03 13.13 -25.44
CA ALA A 347 24.79 12.38 -25.58
C ALA A 347 23.58 13.16 -25.02
N ARG A 348 23.71 13.75 -23.83
CA ARG A 348 22.67 14.62 -23.24
C ARG A 348 22.34 15.81 -24.13
N LYS A 349 23.35 16.54 -24.62
CA LYS A 349 23.14 17.65 -25.57
C LYS A 349 22.45 17.20 -26.85
N ALA A 350 22.84 16.06 -27.40
CA ALA A 350 22.16 15.49 -28.58
C ALA A 350 20.71 15.09 -28.27
N ASN A 351 20.46 14.53 -27.09
CA ASN A 351 19.13 14.12 -26.65
C ASN A 351 18.18 15.31 -26.48
N ILE A 352 18.65 16.48 -26.02
CA ILE A 352 17.84 17.71 -26.01
C ILE A 352 17.30 18.03 -27.41
N ALA A 353 18.15 17.92 -28.45
CA ALA A 353 17.74 18.19 -29.82
C ALA A 353 16.72 17.15 -30.34
N VAL A 354 16.85 15.89 -29.93
CA VAL A 354 15.85 14.85 -30.22
C VAL A 354 14.55 15.15 -29.48
N TYR A 355 14.58 15.36 -28.16
CA TYR A 355 13.41 15.67 -27.34
C TYR A 355 12.66 16.90 -27.87
N ASN A 356 13.36 18.01 -28.16
CA ASN A 356 12.73 19.24 -28.66
C ASN A 356 11.96 19.03 -29.98
N ARG A 357 12.37 18.08 -30.83
CA ARG A 357 11.64 17.75 -32.07
C ARG A 357 10.32 17.02 -31.82
N TYR A 358 10.25 16.22 -30.76
CA TYR A 358 9.05 15.44 -30.39
C TYR A 358 8.34 16.00 -29.15
N ARG A 359 8.72 17.19 -28.69
CA ARG A 359 8.27 17.79 -27.42
C ARG A 359 6.75 17.77 -27.26
N ALA A 360 6.02 18.20 -28.27
CA ALA A 360 4.56 18.24 -28.24
C ALA A 360 3.90 16.87 -28.04
N GLU A 361 4.57 15.78 -28.48
CA GLU A 361 4.08 14.42 -28.30
C GLU A 361 4.58 13.77 -27.00
N LEU A 362 5.75 14.17 -26.53
CA LEU A 362 6.40 13.60 -25.34
C LEU A 362 5.95 14.25 -24.04
N ASP A 363 5.74 15.56 -24.00
CA ASP A 363 5.39 16.27 -22.76
C ASP A 363 4.16 15.68 -22.07
N PRO A 364 3.02 15.42 -22.75
CA PRO A 364 1.86 14.82 -22.10
C PRO A 364 2.09 13.40 -21.58
N ILE A 365 3.02 12.65 -22.18
CA ILE A 365 3.39 11.30 -21.76
C ILE A 365 4.27 11.37 -20.51
N LEU A 366 5.29 12.23 -20.54
CA LEU A 366 6.24 12.41 -19.45
C LEU A 366 5.58 13.04 -18.23
N ASP A 367 4.62 13.96 -18.41
CA ASP A 367 3.76 14.48 -17.33
C ASP A 367 3.02 13.36 -16.60
N ASN A 368 2.49 12.40 -17.36
CA ASN A 368 1.81 11.22 -16.81
C ASN A 368 2.77 10.35 -15.98
N PHE A 369 4.01 10.16 -16.44
CA PHE A 369 5.02 9.38 -15.72
C PHE A 369 5.58 10.10 -14.49
N GLU A 370 5.74 11.41 -14.55
CA GLU A 370 6.18 12.21 -13.39
C GLU A 370 5.10 12.19 -12.30
N GLN A 371 3.82 12.34 -12.65
CA GLN A 371 2.72 12.18 -11.70
C GLN A 371 2.73 10.81 -11.01
N GLN A 372 3.17 9.75 -11.69
CA GLN A 372 3.30 8.40 -11.11
C GLN A 372 4.43 8.28 -10.07
N MET A 373 5.52 9.04 -10.20
CA MET A 373 6.60 9.01 -9.19
C MET A 373 6.19 9.63 -7.85
N TYR A 374 5.06 10.34 -7.81
CA TYR A 374 4.49 10.96 -6.61
C TYR A 374 3.21 10.25 -6.11
N VAL A 375 2.79 9.14 -6.73
CA VAL A 375 1.72 8.26 -6.23
C VAL A 375 2.37 7.02 -5.62
N PRO A 376 2.39 6.87 -4.28
CA PRO A 376 3.09 5.79 -3.59
C PRO A 376 2.45 4.41 -3.75
#